data_AF-A0A2E6C6Z6-F1
#
_entry.id   AF-A0A2E6C6Z6-F1
#
_cell.length_a   1.000
_cell.length_b   1.000
_cell.length_c   1.000
_cell.angle_alpha   90.00
_cell.angle_beta   90.00
_cell.angle_gamma   90.00
#
_symmetry.space_group_name_H-M   'P 1'
#
loop_
_entity.id
_entity.type
_entity.pdbx_description
1 polymer ?
#
loop_
_entity_poly.entity_id
_entity_poly.type
_entity_poly.pdbx_seq_one_letter_code
_entity_poly.pdbx_strand_id
1 'polypeptide(L)'
;MDDDFIEEELVENVTNCPGCNEQCGHDVLKQKPAGKGFNYLLKCHDCNHVHTVELRPPKPILIQILLSEGADTRSGEIEIDDDEELHLGDIFEHDDASWEINRIETKTGNSRTKLEAGKIGRINAVRSDVVMVRLTLTRGEYSDSESIFVEREKQFKAGSIMQHAGQKWKIRAIHTGAGRTMTGRVSAHEIKRIYLHEPPRIEENIPRTPRERRQAWKEGKLGHNPNPIVPDAEKSGKPKQQRPGRRQKKKRK
;
A
#
# COMPACT_ATOMS: atom_id res chain seq x y z
N MET A 1 53.36 -15.48 -3.47
CA MET A 1 52.26 -15.40 -2.50
C MET A 1 51.27 -16.39 -3.03
N ASP A 2 51.41 -17.62 -2.57
CA ASP A 2 50.55 -18.72 -2.96
C ASP A 2 49.20 -18.48 -2.30
N ASP A 3 48.20 -18.27 -3.14
CA ASP A 3 46.81 -18.09 -2.75
C ASP A 3 46.28 -19.51 -2.46
N ASP A 4 46.45 -19.96 -1.21
CA ASP A 4 45.86 -21.21 -0.72
C ASP A 4 44.34 -21.08 -0.80
N PHE A 5 43.79 -21.53 -1.93
CA PHE A 5 42.37 -21.84 -2.08
C PHE A 5 42.04 -22.92 -1.05
N ILE A 6 41.51 -22.52 0.10
CA ILE A 6 40.88 -23.41 1.06
C ILE A 6 39.69 -24.03 0.32
N GLU A 7 39.85 -25.30 -0.09
CA GLU A 7 38.72 -26.13 -0.52
C GLU A 7 37.76 -26.24 0.68
N GLU A 8 36.65 -25.52 0.61
CA GLU A 8 35.57 -25.61 1.58
C GLU A 8 34.91 -26.99 1.41
N GLU A 9 35.39 -27.98 2.17
CA GLU A 9 34.89 -29.34 2.16
C GLU A 9 33.41 -29.33 2.57
N LEU A 10 32.52 -29.54 1.59
CA LEU A 10 31.08 -29.52 1.79
C LEU A 10 30.68 -30.82 2.51
N VAL A 11 30.53 -30.75 3.83
CA VAL A 11 30.10 -31.91 4.63
C VAL A 11 28.61 -32.17 4.38
N GLU A 12 28.30 -33.26 3.68
CA GLU A 12 26.92 -33.70 3.45
C GLU A 12 26.31 -34.34 4.72
N ASN A 13 24.98 -34.26 4.86
CA ASN A 13 24.20 -34.95 5.91
C ASN A 13 24.61 -34.64 7.36
N VAL A 14 24.74 -33.35 7.69
CA VAL A 14 25.04 -32.90 9.05
C VAL A 14 23.82 -33.05 9.98
N THR A 15 24.00 -33.69 11.13
CA THR A 15 22.98 -33.81 12.19
C THR A 15 23.65 -33.92 13.56
N ASN A 16 22.91 -33.63 14.64
CA ASN A 16 23.38 -33.83 16.01
C ASN A 16 23.56 -35.32 16.28
N CYS A 17 24.76 -35.76 16.62
CA CYS A 17 25.01 -37.13 17.02
C CYS A 17 24.81 -37.29 18.54
N PRO A 18 24.03 -38.27 19.03
CA PRO A 18 23.89 -38.54 20.46
C PRO A 18 25.17 -39.13 21.10
N GLY A 19 26.14 -39.57 20.29
CA GLY A 19 27.41 -40.12 20.78
C GLY A 19 28.45 -39.05 21.14
N CYS A 20 28.69 -38.09 20.24
CA CYS A 20 29.60 -36.96 20.50
C CYS A 20 28.88 -35.70 21.02
N ASN A 21 27.56 -35.64 20.94
CA ASN A 21 26.72 -34.49 21.31
C ASN A 21 27.09 -33.20 20.57
N GLU A 22 27.61 -33.34 19.34
CA GLU A 22 28.00 -32.28 18.42
C GLU A 22 27.33 -32.47 17.05
N GLN A 23 27.35 -31.42 16.23
CA GLN A 23 26.93 -31.49 14.83
C GLN A 23 28.07 -32.02 13.99
N CYS A 24 27.85 -33.18 13.34
CA CYS A 24 28.86 -33.81 12.50
C CYS A 24 28.22 -34.48 11.27
N GLY A 25 29.07 -34.83 10.29
CA GLY A 25 28.67 -35.60 9.11
C GLY A 25 28.26 -37.02 9.45
N HIS A 26 27.30 -37.56 8.68
CA HIS A 26 26.77 -38.90 8.88
C HIS A 26 26.57 -39.66 7.56
N ASP A 27 26.89 -40.96 7.58
CA ASP A 27 26.55 -41.89 6.51
C ASP A 27 25.12 -42.40 6.66
N VAL A 28 24.35 -42.36 5.58
CA VAL A 28 23.01 -42.96 5.54
C VAL A 28 23.11 -44.46 5.27
N LEU A 29 22.94 -45.28 6.31
CA LEU A 29 22.98 -46.74 6.19
C LEU A 29 21.66 -47.32 5.66
N LYS A 30 20.53 -46.74 6.09
CA LYS A 30 19.20 -47.25 5.72
C LYS A 30 18.14 -46.18 5.79
N GLN A 31 17.27 -46.14 4.79
CA GLN A 31 16.04 -45.34 4.80
C GLN A 31 14.83 -46.27 4.92
N LYS A 32 13.90 -45.95 5.81
CA LYS A 32 12.61 -46.63 5.93
C LYS A 32 11.47 -45.63 5.94
N PRO A 33 10.42 -45.79 5.12
CA PRO A 33 9.23 -44.96 5.24
C PRO A 33 8.53 -45.21 6.58
N ALA A 34 8.10 -44.15 7.24
CA ALA A 34 7.41 -44.18 8.53
C ALA A 34 6.35 -43.07 8.61
N GLY A 35 5.07 -43.45 8.50
CA GLY A 35 3.96 -42.48 8.46
C GLY A 35 4.04 -41.58 7.22
N LYS A 36 4.03 -40.26 7.42
CA LYS A 36 4.23 -39.23 6.37
C LYS A 36 5.71 -38.86 6.14
N GLY A 37 6.65 -39.51 6.82
CA GLY A 37 8.08 -39.19 6.75
C GLY A 37 8.98 -40.41 6.61
N PHE A 38 10.26 -40.26 6.97
CA PHE A 38 11.29 -41.28 6.85
C PHE A 38 12.12 -41.41 8.12
N ASN A 39 12.46 -42.65 8.46
CA ASN A 39 13.45 -42.96 9.48
C ASN A 39 14.76 -43.30 8.79
N TYR A 40 15.81 -42.55 9.11
CA TYR A 40 17.16 -42.78 8.61
C TYR A 40 18.01 -43.43 9.69
N LEU A 41 18.58 -44.59 9.40
CA LEU A 41 19.64 -45.18 10.20
C LEU A 41 20.95 -44.56 9.73
N LEU A 42 21.57 -43.80 10.61
CA LEU A 42 22.76 -43.01 10.34
C LEU A 42 23.95 -43.55 11.12
N LYS A 43 25.15 -43.43 10.53
CA LYS A 43 26.42 -43.70 11.21
C LYS A 43 27.27 -42.43 11.24
N CYS A 44 27.66 -42.01 12.44
CA CYS A 44 28.51 -40.84 12.65
C CYS A 44 29.91 -41.07 12.07
N HIS A 45 30.46 -40.07 11.38
CA HIS A 45 31.84 -40.10 10.86
C HIS A 45 32.88 -40.06 11.98
N ASP A 46 32.63 -39.27 13.04
CA ASP A 46 33.62 -39.02 14.09
C ASP A 46 33.67 -40.15 15.14
N CYS A 47 32.52 -40.54 15.68
CA CYS A 47 32.43 -41.51 16.78
C CYS A 47 31.93 -42.90 16.36
N ASN A 48 31.63 -43.11 15.07
CA ASN A 48 31.06 -44.36 14.54
C ASN A 48 29.73 -44.80 15.17
N HIS A 49 29.09 -43.94 15.97
CA HIS A 49 27.83 -44.26 16.62
C HIS A 49 26.70 -44.38 15.60
N VAL A 50 25.97 -45.50 15.65
CA VAL A 50 24.82 -45.77 14.79
C VAL A 50 23.55 -45.39 15.55
N HIS A 51 22.78 -44.45 15.01
CA HIS A 51 21.53 -43.99 15.60
C HIS A 51 20.47 -43.76 14.52
N THR A 52 19.22 -43.59 14.94
CA THR A 52 18.10 -43.34 14.03
C THR A 52 17.64 -41.91 14.17
N VAL A 53 17.48 -41.20 13.06
CA VAL A 53 16.85 -39.88 12.99
C VAL A 53 15.49 -40.03 12.31
N GLU A 54 14.46 -39.48 12.95
CA GLU A 54 13.11 -39.42 12.39
C GLU A 54 12.91 -38.06 11.72
N LEU A 55 12.84 -38.02 10.40
CA LEU A 55 12.41 -36.84 9.66
C LEU A 55 10.94 -37.00 9.30
N ARG A 56 10.10 -36.13 9.87
CA ARG A 56 8.69 -36.03 9.48
C ARG A 56 8.34 -34.58 9.21
N PRO A 57 7.49 -34.30 8.21
CA PRO A 57 6.94 -32.97 8.06
C PRO A 57 6.12 -32.61 9.32
N PRO A 58 6.10 -31.32 9.70
CA PRO A 58 5.24 -30.83 10.78
C PRO A 58 3.78 -31.14 10.49
N LYS A 59 2.95 -31.13 11.54
CA LYS A 59 1.54 -31.51 11.39
C LYS A 59 0.76 -30.27 10.96
N PRO A 60 0.02 -30.31 9.84
CA PRO A 60 -0.90 -29.23 9.52
C PRO A 60 -2.04 -29.22 10.54
N ILE A 61 -2.42 -28.03 10.97
CA ILE A 61 -3.54 -27.77 11.87
C ILE A 61 -4.47 -26.72 11.25
N LEU A 62 -5.75 -26.83 11.56
CA LEU A 62 -6.76 -25.85 11.17
C LEU A 62 -6.94 -24.83 12.29
N ILE A 63 -6.73 -23.57 12.00
CA ILE A 63 -6.91 -22.46 12.94
C ILE A 63 -8.14 -21.65 12.54
N GLN A 64 -9.02 -21.37 13.52
CA GLN A 64 -10.16 -20.49 13.30
C GLN A 64 -9.71 -19.04 13.11
N ILE A 65 -10.21 -18.41 12.05
CA ILE A 65 -9.92 -17.02 11.74
C ILE A 65 -11.20 -16.21 11.58
N LEU A 66 -11.20 -14.99 12.10
CA LEU A 66 -12.22 -13.98 11.85
C LEU A 66 -11.67 -12.97 10.86
N LEU A 67 -12.29 -12.92 9.69
CA LEU A 67 -11.93 -12.06 8.56
C LEU A 67 -12.88 -10.86 8.55
N SER A 68 -12.34 -9.69 8.79
CA SER A 68 -13.11 -8.44 8.84
C SER A 68 -12.86 -7.57 7.60
N GLU A 69 -13.93 -7.27 6.86
CA GLU A 69 -13.94 -6.34 5.73
C GLU A 69 -14.85 -5.15 6.06
N GLY A 70 -14.25 -4.02 6.44
CA GLY A 70 -15.02 -2.83 6.82
C GLY A 70 -15.91 -3.09 8.04
N ALA A 71 -17.23 -3.14 7.83
CA ALA A 71 -18.22 -3.42 8.87
C ALA A 71 -18.64 -4.90 8.94
N ASP A 72 -18.31 -5.68 7.92
CA ASP A 72 -18.70 -7.07 7.81
C ASP A 72 -17.59 -7.97 8.37
N THR A 73 -17.97 -9.04 9.05
CA THR A 73 -17.02 -10.02 9.59
C THR A 73 -17.55 -11.42 9.35
N ARG A 74 -16.69 -12.29 8.84
CA ARG A 74 -16.98 -13.70 8.57
C ARG A 74 -15.95 -14.58 9.28
N SER A 75 -16.38 -15.77 9.69
CA SER A 75 -15.48 -16.80 10.19
C SER A 75 -14.98 -17.68 9.04
N GLY A 76 -13.71 -18.04 9.09
CA GLY A 76 -13.08 -19.02 8.21
C GLY A 76 -12.11 -19.91 8.97
N GLU A 77 -11.43 -20.79 8.24
CA GLU A 77 -10.37 -21.65 8.76
C GLU A 77 -9.18 -21.61 7.81
N ILE A 78 -7.98 -21.62 8.36
CA ILE A 78 -6.73 -21.67 7.60
C ILE A 78 -5.90 -22.87 8.05
N GLU A 79 -5.28 -23.57 7.09
CA GLU A 79 -4.37 -24.68 7.32
C GLU A 79 -2.94 -24.14 7.43
N ILE A 80 -2.31 -24.39 8.58
CA ILE A 80 -0.97 -23.87 8.95
C ILE A 80 -0.21 -25.01 9.64
N ASP A 81 1.11 -25.07 9.48
CA ASP A 81 1.94 -26.07 10.16
C ASP A 81 2.04 -25.78 11.67
N ASP A 82 2.05 -26.82 12.52
CA ASP A 82 1.92 -26.67 13.97
C ASP A 82 3.07 -25.91 14.65
N ASP A 83 4.24 -25.89 14.02
CA ASP A 83 5.47 -25.23 14.47
C ASP A 83 5.66 -23.83 13.89
N GLU A 84 4.78 -23.36 12.99
CA GLU A 84 4.86 -22.03 12.40
C GLU A 84 4.58 -20.92 13.45
N GLU A 85 5.45 -19.91 13.54
CA GLU A 85 5.28 -18.77 14.45
C GLU A 85 4.60 -17.59 13.72
N LEU A 86 3.36 -17.28 14.13
CA LEU A 86 2.59 -16.16 13.58
C LEU A 86 2.79 -14.89 14.41
N HIS A 87 2.88 -13.75 13.73
CA HIS A 87 3.08 -12.43 14.30
C HIS A 87 1.93 -11.48 13.97
N LEU A 88 1.71 -10.50 14.85
CA LEU A 88 0.84 -9.37 14.51
C LEU A 88 1.43 -8.58 13.33
N GLY A 89 0.58 -8.28 12.36
CA GLY A 89 0.96 -7.59 11.13
C GLY A 89 1.34 -8.52 9.97
N ASP A 90 1.41 -9.83 10.19
CA ASP A 90 1.66 -10.78 9.10
C ASP A 90 0.51 -10.74 8.09
N ILE A 91 0.87 -10.86 6.80
CA ILE A 91 -0.07 -10.82 5.68
C ILE A 91 -0.10 -12.21 5.04
N PHE A 92 -1.30 -12.75 4.86
CA PHE A 92 -1.53 -14.02 4.20
C PHE A 92 -2.67 -13.90 3.17
N GLU A 93 -2.72 -14.84 2.23
CA GLU A 93 -3.76 -14.93 1.21
C GLU A 93 -4.83 -15.95 1.61
N HIS A 94 -6.10 -15.56 1.50
CA HIS A 94 -7.24 -16.44 1.76
C HIS A 94 -8.49 -15.91 1.04
N ASP A 95 -9.26 -16.80 0.41
CA ASP A 95 -10.46 -16.47 -0.36
C ASP A 95 -10.24 -15.31 -1.38
N ASP A 96 -9.20 -15.42 -2.21
CA ASP A 96 -8.83 -14.44 -3.25
C ASP A 96 -8.57 -13.00 -2.74
N ALA A 97 -8.27 -12.84 -1.45
CA ALA A 97 -7.90 -11.56 -0.84
C ALA A 97 -6.70 -11.70 0.10
N SER A 98 -5.96 -10.61 0.28
CA SER A 98 -4.87 -10.53 1.25
C SER A 98 -5.39 -9.99 2.58
N TRP A 99 -4.99 -10.62 3.69
CA TRP A 99 -5.46 -10.32 5.03
C TRP A 99 -4.28 -10.06 5.96
N GLU A 100 -4.35 -9.01 6.76
CA GLU A 100 -3.34 -8.63 7.75
C GLU A 100 -3.82 -9.02 9.15
N ILE A 101 -3.01 -9.79 9.87
CA ILE A 101 -3.31 -10.22 11.25
C ILE A 101 -3.30 -9.01 12.17
N ASN A 102 -4.44 -8.69 12.79
CA ASN A 102 -4.55 -7.58 13.73
C ASN A 102 -4.60 -8.03 15.21
N ARG A 103 -4.92 -9.30 15.46
CA ARG A 103 -5.03 -9.87 16.82
C ARG A 103 -4.83 -11.38 16.78
N ILE A 104 -3.99 -11.88 17.68
CA ILE A 104 -3.76 -13.31 17.90
C ILE A 104 -4.23 -13.64 19.33
N GLU A 105 -5.12 -14.62 19.46
CA GLU A 105 -5.65 -15.08 20.75
C GLU A 105 -5.18 -16.50 21.07
N THR A 106 -4.75 -16.71 22.32
CA THR A 106 -4.46 -18.04 22.85
C THR A 106 -5.73 -18.85 23.01
N LYS A 107 -5.60 -20.18 23.20
CA LYS A 107 -6.73 -21.06 23.56
C LYS A 107 -7.48 -20.65 24.84
N THR A 108 -6.86 -19.83 25.68
CA THR A 108 -7.45 -19.26 26.91
C THR A 108 -8.08 -17.88 26.70
N GLY A 109 -8.04 -17.32 25.49
CA GLY A 109 -8.63 -16.02 25.14
C GLY A 109 -7.72 -14.81 25.38
N ASN A 110 -6.46 -15.00 25.79
CA ASN A 110 -5.52 -13.90 26.00
C ASN A 110 -4.88 -13.49 24.67
N SER A 111 -4.73 -12.19 24.43
CA SER A 111 -4.04 -11.70 23.23
C SER A 111 -2.52 -11.72 23.38
N ARG A 112 -1.82 -12.09 22.31
CA ARG A 112 -0.34 -12.07 22.22
C ARG A 112 0.10 -11.39 20.94
N THR A 113 1.35 -10.92 20.92
CA THR A 113 1.97 -10.29 19.74
C THR A 113 2.56 -11.30 18.76
N LYS A 114 2.94 -12.47 19.26
CA LYS A 114 3.41 -13.61 18.48
C LYS A 114 3.06 -14.91 19.19
N LEU A 115 2.79 -15.96 18.43
CA LEU A 115 2.46 -17.28 18.97
C LEU A 115 2.68 -18.37 17.93
N GLU A 116 3.19 -19.53 18.36
CA GLU A 116 3.20 -20.74 17.55
C GLU A 116 1.77 -21.19 17.22
N ALA A 117 1.56 -21.61 15.97
CA ALA A 117 0.30 -22.07 15.42
C ALA A 117 -0.41 -23.07 16.36
N GLY A 118 0.31 -24.07 16.87
CA GLY A 118 -0.24 -25.09 17.78
C GLY A 118 -0.85 -24.56 19.09
N LYS A 119 -0.49 -23.34 19.51
CA LYS A 119 -0.95 -22.69 20.75
C LYS A 119 -2.06 -21.66 20.52
N ILE A 120 -2.35 -21.31 19.26
CA ILE A 120 -3.38 -20.35 18.89
C ILE A 120 -4.78 -20.97 19.11
N GLY A 121 -5.68 -20.15 19.63
CA GLY A 121 -7.11 -20.48 19.69
C GLY A 121 -7.88 -19.84 18.54
N ARG A 122 -7.60 -18.56 18.26
CA ARG A 122 -8.26 -17.78 17.22
C ARG A 122 -7.38 -16.65 16.72
N ILE A 123 -7.52 -16.31 15.45
CA ILE A 123 -6.90 -15.15 14.83
C ILE A 123 -7.99 -14.21 14.35
N ASN A 124 -7.75 -12.90 14.44
CA ASN A 124 -8.52 -11.92 13.69
C ASN A 124 -7.60 -11.26 12.67
N ALA A 125 -8.12 -11.10 11.46
CA ALA A 125 -7.41 -10.45 10.37
C ALA A 125 -8.33 -9.47 9.64
N VAL A 126 -7.74 -8.39 9.14
CA VAL A 126 -8.43 -7.35 8.40
C VAL A 126 -7.95 -7.38 6.97
N ARG A 127 -8.88 -7.21 6.04
CA ARG A 127 -8.57 -7.18 4.62
C ARG A 127 -7.55 -6.07 4.32
N SER A 128 -6.48 -6.42 3.61
CA SER A 128 -5.27 -5.59 3.44
C SER A 128 -5.02 -5.16 1.98
N ASP A 129 -5.51 -5.93 1.00
CA ASP A 129 -5.42 -5.62 -0.43
C ASP A 129 -6.18 -4.33 -0.80
N VAL A 130 -7.32 -4.10 -0.17
CA VAL A 130 -8.15 -2.89 -0.34
C VAL A 130 -8.22 -2.06 0.93
N VAL A 131 -8.17 -0.75 0.76
CA VAL A 131 -8.28 0.25 1.83
C VAL A 131 -9.53 1.09 1.60
N MET A 132 -10.29 1.29 2.67
CA MET A 132 -11.44 2.19 2.69
C MET A 132 -10.98 3.64 2.86
N VAL A 133 -11.11 4.44 1.80
CA VAL A 133 -10.79 5.86 1.83
C VAL A 133 -12.07 6.68 1.96
N ARG A 134 -12.13 7.52 3.00
CA ARG A 134 -13.26 8.44 3.22
C ARG A 134 -13.13 9.67 2.33
N LEU A 135 -14.24 10.06 1.71
CA LEU A 135 -14.35 11.23 0.86
C LEU A 135 -15.22 12.29 1.54
N THR A 136 -14.88 13.56 1.34
CA THR A 136 -15.75 14.70 1.63
C THR A 136 -15.95 15.47 0.33
N LEU A 137 -17.20 15.54 -0.13
CA LEU A 137 -17.61 16.09 -1.42
C LEU A 137 -18.25 17.45 -1.18
N THR A 138 -17.54 18.54 -1.48
CA THR A 138 -18.01 19.91 -1.22
C THR A 138 -18.48 20.61 -2.50
N ARG A 139 -19.73 21.07 -2.49
CA ARG A 139 -20.37 21.86 -3.55
C ARG A 139 -20.89 23.18 -3.01
N GLY A 140 -20.23 24.28 -3.39
CA GLY A 140 -20.54 25.58 -2.80
C GLY A 140 -20.43 25.51 -1.27
N GLU A 141 -21.56 25.62 -0.59
CA GLU A 141 -21.65 25.61 0.89
C GLU A 141 -22.01 24.22 1.47
N TYR A 142 -22.44 23.28 0.63
CA TYR A 142 -22.84 21.94 1.07
C TYR A 142 -21.68 20.96 1.01
N SER A 143 -21.60 20.04 1.97
CA SER A 143 -20.58 18.99 2.01
C SER A 143 -21.16 17.63 2.40
N ASP A 144 -20.99 16.64 1.54
CA ASP A 144 -21.40 15.25 1.78
C ASP A 144 -20.19 14.40 2.19
N SER A 145 -20.41 13.34 2.98
CA SER A 145 -19.36 12.37 3.34
C SER A 145 -19.68 11.01 2.75
N GLU A 146 -18.71 10.40 2.08
CA GLU A 146 -18.82 9.09 1.46
C GLU A 146 -17.55 8.26 1.71
N SER A 147 -17.51 7.01 1.28
CA SER A 147 -16.33 6.14 1.34
C SER A 147 -16.23 5.29 0.08
N ILE A 148 -15.00 5.06 -0.36
CA ILE A 148 -14.68 4.19 -1.50
C ILE A 148 -13.65 3.14 -1.08
N PHE A 149 -13.75 1.93 -1.64
CA PHE A 149 -12.72 0.91 -1.53
C PHE A 149 -11.78 1.03 -2.72
N VAL A 150 -10.49 1.05 -2.43
CA VAL A 150 -9.43 1.18 -3.43
C VAL A 150 -8.25 0.30 -3.06
N GLU A 151 -7.49 -0.13 -4.05
CA GLU A 151 -6.24 -0.87 -3.83
C GLU A 151 -5.29 -0.10 -2.92
N ARG A 152 -4.61 -0.82 -2.02
CA ARG A 152 -3.69 -0.30 -1.00
C ARG A 152 -2.60 0.63 -1.57
N GLU A 153 -2.09 0.29 -2.74
CA GLU A 153 -1.00 1.00 -3.41
C GLU A 153 -1.47 2.16 -4.31
N LYS A 154 -2.78 2.30 -4.53
CA LYS A 154 -3.33 3.33 -5.41
C LYS A 154 -2.92 4.72 -4.95
N GLN A 155 -2.30 5.49 -5.84
CA GLN A 155 -1.85 6.84 -5.53
C GLN A 155 -2.89 7.89 -5.86
N PHE A 156 -3.15 8.78 -4.91
CA PHE A 156 -3.95 9.99 -5.11
C PHE A 156 -3.05 11.21 -5.15
N LYS A 157 -3.30 12.10 -6.12
CA LYS A 157 -2.54 13.34 -6.28
C LYS A 157 -3.37 14.53 -5.82
N ALA A 158 -2.83 15.33 -4.89
CA ALA A 158 -3.48 16.58 -4.52
C ALA A 158 -3.49 17.56 -5.71
N GLY A 159 -4.63 18.15 -6.00
CA GLY A 159 -4.88 19.06 -7.12
C GLY A 159 -5.34 18.40 -8.42
N SER A 160 -5.32 17.06 -8.53
CA SER A 160 -5.83 16.36 -9.72
C SER A 160 -7.36 16.27 -9.73
N ILE A 161 -7.91 16.01 -10.91
CA ILE A 161 -9.33 15.69 -11.08
C ILE A 161 -9.49 14.18 -10.99
N MET A 162 -10.45 13.72 -10.19
CA MET A 162 -10.88 12.33 -10.11
C MET A 162 -12.36 12.22 -10.48
N GLN A 163 -12.78 11.03 -10.92
CA GLN A 163 -14.16 10.73 -11.20
C GLN A 163 -14.74 9.91 -10.04
N HIS A 164 -15.90 10.32 -9.55
CA HIS A 164 -16.63 9.64 -8.47
C HIS A 164 -18.13 9.83 -8.66
N ALA A 165 -18.92 8.76 -8.51
CA ALA A 165 -20.37 8.75 -8.75
C ALA A 165 -20.78 9.39 -10.11
N GLY A 166 -20.02 9.11 -11.17
CA GLY A 166 -20.27 9.66 -12.52
C GLY A 166 -19.90 11.15 -12.69
N GLN A 167 -19.41 11.83 -11.66
CA GLN A 167 -19.08 13.26 -11.68
C GLN A 167 -17.58 13.50 -11.50
N LYS A 168 -17.11 14.63 -12.04
CA LYS A 168 -15.70 15.05 -11.90
C LYS A 168 -15.55 15.88 -10.63
N TRP A 169 -14.50 15.60 -9.88
CA TRP A 169 -14.16 16.26 -8.62
C TRP A 169 -12.68 16.61 -8.59
N LYS A 170 -12.34 17.80 -8.11
CA LYS A 170 -10.96 18.21 -7.88
C LYS A 170 -10.54 17.86 -6.46
N ILE A 171 -9.45 17.10 -6.33
CA ILE A 171 -8.82 16.82 -5.03
C ILE A 171 -8.21 18.11 -4.50
N ARG A 172 -8.82 18.68 -3.44
CA ARG A 172 -8.34 19.90 -2.80
C ARG A 172 -7.24 19.61 -1.79
N ALA A 173 -7.41 18.57 -0.99
CA ALA A 173 -6.51 18.18 0.09
C ALA A 173 -6.64 16.68 0.39
N ILE A 174 -5.54 16.06 0.82
CA ILE A 174 -5.50 14.69 1.30
C ILE A 174 -5.04 14.71 2.75
N HIS A 175 -5.75 14.04 3.65
CA HIS A 175 -5.38 13.96 5.07
C HIS A 175 -4.79 12.58 5.40
N THR A 176 -3.55 12.55 5.90
CA THR A 176 -2.79 11.33 6.19
C THR A 176 -2.68 11.03 7.69
N GLY A 177 -3.56 11.60 8.51
CA GLY A 177 -3.47 11.51 9.98
C GLY A 177 -2.48 12.50 10.59
N ALA A 178 -1.23 12.56 10.09
CA ALA A 178 -0.22 13.51 10.54
C ALA A 178 -0.48 14.96 10.10
N GLY A 179 -1.17 15.15 8.97
CA GLY A 179 -1.42 16.49 8.43
C GLY A 179 -2.30 16.47 7.19
N ARG A 180 -2.44 17.65 6.56
CA ARG A 180 -3.14 17.82 5.28
C ARG A 180 -2.13 18.11 4.18
N THR A 181 -2.05 17.22 3.21
CA THR A 181 -1.23 17.34 2.02
C THR A 181 -2.01 18.06 0.93
N MET A 182 -1.57 19.28 0.62
CA MET A 182 -2.19 20.14 -0.41
C MET A 182 -1.54 19.96 -1.79
N THR A 183 -0.37 19.33 -1.83
CA THR A 183 0.45 19.10 -3.03
C THR A 183 1.19 17.78 -2.88
N GLY A 184 1.34 17.02 -3.97
CA GLY A 184 2.08 15.76 -3.97
C GLY A 184 1.18 14.55 -4.24
N ARG A 185 1.78 13.36 -4.17
CA ARG A 185 1.11 12.07 -4.30
C ARG A 185 1.14 11.36 -2.95
N VAL A 186 0.08 10.63 -2.64
CA VAL A 186 -0.08 9.88 -1.40
C VAL A 186 -0.69 8.53 -1.74
N SER A 187 -0.16 7.45 -1.18
CA SER A 187 -0.68 6.09 -1.34
C SER A 187 -1.95 5.88 -0.51
N ALA A 188 -2.90 5.10 -1.02
CA ALA A 188 -4.23 4.94 -0.40
C ALA A 188 -4.17 4.51 1.08
N HIS A 189 -3.24 3.61 1.44
CA HIS A 189 -3.08 3.12 2.81
C HIS A 189 -2.73 4.20 3.84
N GLU A 190 -2.10 5.30 3.42
CA GLU A 190 -1.77 6.42 4.30
C GLU A 190 -2.94 7.41 4.44
N ILE A 191 -3.98 7.28 3.62
CA ILE A 191 -5.05 8.27 3.51
C ILE A 191 -6.16 7.99 4.52
N LYS A 192 -6.37 8.95 5.42
CA LYS A 192 -7.52 8.97 6.33
C LYS A 192 -8.77 9.59 5.70
N ARG A 193 -8.59 10.66 4.89
CA ARG A 193 -9.70 11.35 4.19
C ARG A 193 -9.22 12.17 3.00
N ILE A 194 -10.00 12.19 1.92
CA ILE A 194 -9.80 13.09 0.76
C ILE A 194 -10.88 14.16 0.73
N TYR A 195 -10.49 15.42 0.57
CA TYR A 195 -11.40 16.54 0.38
C TYR A 195 -11.51 16.88 -1.10
N LEU A 196 -12.73 16.80 -1.61
CA LEU A 196 -13.09 16.98 -3.00
C LEU A 196 -13.93 18.22 -3.15
N HIS A 197 -13.61 19.03 -4.15
CA HIS A 197 -14.41 20.19 -4.54
C HIS A 197 -14.84 20.06 -5.99
N GLU A 198 -15.90 20.77 -6.36
CA GLU A 198 -16.24 20.90 -7.77
C GLU A 198 -15.04 21.42 -8.57
N PRO A 199 -14.72 20.80 -9.71
CA PRO A 199 -13.70 21.33 -10.59
C PRO A 199 -14.12 22.73 -11.03
N PRO A 200 -13.17 23.66 -11.19
CA PRO A 200 -13.49 24.97 -11.72
C PRO A 200 -14.22 24.78 -13.05
N ARG A 201 -15.37 25.44 -13.20
CA ARG A 201 -16.06 25.50 -14.50
C ARG A 201 -15.01 25.98 -15.51
N ILE A 202 -14.95 25.32 -16.66
CA ILE A 202 -14.21 25.86 -17.79
C ILE A 202 -14.93 27.16 -18.11
N GLU A 203 -14.46 28.28 -17.56
CA GLU A 203 -15.02 29.58 -17.91
C GLU A 203 -14.96 29.63 -19.43
N GLU A 204 -16.12 29.78 -20.07
CA GLU A 204 -16.16 30.23 -21.45
C GLU A 204 -15.25 31.45 -21.49
N ASN A 205 -14.18 31.40 -22.29
CA ASN A 205 -13.24 32.50 -22.47
C ASN A 205 -14.01 33.65 -23.15
N ILE A 206 -14.90 34.31 -22.42
CA ILE A 206 -15.60 35.50 -22.87
C ILE A 206 -14.58 36.61 -22.68
N PRO A 207 -14.00 37.14 -23.77
CA PRO A 207 -12.97 38.15 -23.66
C PRO A 207 -13.56 39.40 -23.00
N ARG A 208 -13.02 39.77 -21.83
CA ARG A 208 -13.51 40.93 -21.07
C ARG A 208 -12.97 42.23 -21.64
N THR A 209 -11.80 42.19 -22.29
CA THR A 209 -11.16 43.36 -22.89
C THR A 209 -11.03 43.27 -24.41
N PRO A 210 -10.95 44.41 -25.13
CA PRO A 210 -10.65 44.42 -26.58
C PRO A 210 -9.30 43.80 -26.96
N ARG A 211 -8.36 43.69 -26.01
CA ARG A 211 -7.06 43.05 -26.23
C ARG A 211 -7.19 41.53 -26.18
N GLU A 212 -7.87 41.01 -25.16
CA GLU A 212 -8.18 39.58 -25.02
C GLU A 212 -9.04 39.09 -26.18
N ARG A 213 -10.00 39.88 -26.66
CA ARG A 213 -10.82 39.53 -27.83
C ARG A 213 -9.98 39.35 -29.10
N ARG A 214 -9.05 40.29 -29.35
CA ARG A 214 -8.14 40.21 -30.51
C ARG A 214 -7.23 38.99 -30.42
N GLN A 215 -6.81 38.62 -29.22
CA GLN A 215 -5.96 37.44 -29.02
C GLN A 215 -6.76 36.14 -29.16
N ALA A 216 -7.96 36.05 -28.59
CA ALA A 216 -8.86 34.91 -28.75
C ALA A 216 -9.29 34.68 -30.21
N TRP A 217 -9.48 35.77 -30.99
CA TRP A 217 -9.72 35.71 -32.44
C TRP A 217 -8.50 35.17 -33.20
N LYS A 218 -7.29 35.63 -32.87
CA LYS A 218 -6.04 35.10 -33.46
C LYS A 218 -5.81 33.63 -33.15
N GLU A 219 -6.20 33.19 -31.96
CA GLU A 219 -6.06 31.80 -31.49
C GLU A 219 -7.22 30.89 -31.96
N GLY A 220 -8.17 31.41 -32.74
CA GLY A 220 -9.32 30.63 -33.25
C GLY A 220 -10.29 30.14 -32.18
N LYS A 221 -10.23 30.70 -30.96
CA LYS A 221 -11.03 30.26 -29.79
C LYS A 221 -12.41 30.91 -29.70
N LEU A 222 -12.78 31.73 -30.69
CA LEU A 222 -13.98 32.55 -30.66
C LEU A 222 -15.05 31.96 -31.59
N GLY A 223 -16.06 31.31 -31.01
CA GLY A 223 -17.25 30.84 -31.74
C GLY A 223 -18.23 31.99 -32.00
N HIS A 224 -19.16 32.22 -31.06
CA HIS A 224 -20.03 33.41 -31.08
C HIS A 224 -19.27 34.64 -30.55
N ASN A 225 -19.25 35.75 -31.28
CA ASN A 225 -18.40 36.94 -31.02
C ASN A 225 -19.21 38.20 -30.66
N PRO A 226 -19.79 38.26 -29.45
CA PRO A 226 -20.44 39.48 -28.96
C PRO A 226 -19.41 40.58 -28.64
N ASN A 227 -19.87 41.84 -28.56
CA ASN A 227 -19.01 42.94 -28.15
C ASN A 227 -18.54 42.76 -26.69
N PRO A 228 -17.27 43.08 -26.37
CA PRO A 228 -16.75 42.92 -25.03
C PRO A 228 -17.49 43.84 -24.04
N ILE A 229 -17.76 43.33 -22.84
CA ILE A 229 -18.41 44.09 -21.77
C ILE A 229 -17.41 45.13 -21.26
N VAL A 230 -17.66 46.40 -21.55
CA VAL A 230 -16.81 47.50 -21.09
C VAL A 230 -17.03 47.71 -19.59
N PRO A 231 -15.99 47.68 -18.73
CA PRO A 231 -16.11 48.00 -17.31
C PRO A 231 -16.68 49.40 -17.09
N ASP A 232 -17.53 49.59 -16.09
CA ASP A 232 -18.21 50.88 -15.85
C ASP A 232 -17.23 52.05 -15.60
N ALA A 233 -16.04 51.76 -15.06
CA ALA A 233 -14.97 52.73 -14.91
C ALA A 233 -14.50 53.32 -16.26
N GLU A 234 -14.50 52.53 -17.34
CA GLU A 234 -14.13 53.00 -18.70
C GLU A 234 -15.29 53.66 -19.44
N LYS A 235 -16.56 53.39 -19.07
CA LYS A 235 -17.74 54.11 -19.60
C LYS A 235 -17.79 55.57 -19.16
N SER A 236 -17.17 55.89 -18.02
CA SER A 236 -17.22 57.21 -17.38
C SER A 236 -16.40 58.32 -18.07
N GLY A 237 -15.84 58.07 -19.27
CA GLY A 237 -15.15 59.08 -20.08
C GLY A 237 -13.86 59.64 -19.49
N LYS A 238 -13.37 59.11 -18.36
CA LYS A 238 -12.13 59.59 -17.74
C LYS A 238 -10.93 59.25 -18.65
N PRO A 239 -10.08 60.22 -19.01
CA PRO A 239 -8.94 59.97 -19.88
C PRO A 239 -7.97 58.98 -19.23
N LYS A 240 -7.58 57.95 -19.99
CA LYS A 240 -6.54 57.00 -19.57
C LYS A 240 -5.26 57.76 -19.24
N GLN A 241 -4.80 57.67 -17.99
CA GLN A 241 -3.47 58.16 -17.61
C GLN A 241 -2.42 57.46 -18.48
N GLN A 242 -1.75 58.21 -19.36
CA GLN A 242 -0.62 57.71 -20.13
C GLN A 242 0.50 57.33 -19.14
N ARG A 243 0.84 56.05 -19.10
CA ARG A 243 2.03 55.60 -18.38
C ARG A 243 3.27 56.22 -19.04
N PRO A 244 4.17 56.89 -18.31
CA PRO A 244 5.38 57.45 -18.89
C PRO A 244 6.23 56.34 -19.51
N GLY A 245 6.63 56.55 -20.77
CA GLY A 245 7.39 55.59 -21.57
C GLY A 245 8.71 55.18 -20.90
N ARG A 246 8.96 53.88 -20.84
CA ARG A 246 10.18 53.28 -20.29
C ARG A 246 11.39 53.69 -21.15
N ARG A 247 12.16 54.69 -20.70
CA ARG A 247 13.45 55.06 -21.31
C ARG A 247 14.36 53.83 -21.38
N GLN A 248 14.68 53.37 -22.59
CA GLN A 248 15.68 52.32 -22.80
C GLN A 248 17.06 52.85 -22.38
N LYS A 249 17.67 52.24 -21.36
CA LYS A 249 19.08 52.51 -21.00
C LYS A 249 19.98 51.98 -22.12
N LYS A 250 20.70 52.89 -22.79
CA LYS A 250 21.79 52.53 -23.72
C LYS A 250 22.88 51.77 -22.95
N LYS A 251 23.31 50.62 -23.46
CA LYS A 251 24.48 49.88 -22.97
C LYS A 251 25.74 50.72 -23.22
N ARG A 252 26.57 50.94 -22.19
CA ARG A 252 27.92 51.50 -22.35
C ARG A 252 28.84 50.40 -22.91
N LYS A 253 29.63 50.77 -23.91
CA LYS A 253 30.77 50.00 -24.43
C LYS A 253 31.85 49.88 -23.35
#